data_AF-A0A3M1RP95-F1
#
_entry.id   AF-A0A3M1RP95-F1
#
_cell.length_a   1.000
_cell.length_b   1.000
_cell.length_c   1.000
_cell.angle_alpha   90.00
_cell.angle_beta   90.00
_cell.angle_gamma   90.00
#
_symmetry.space_group_name_H-M   'P 1'
#
loop_
_entity.id
_entity.type
_entity.pdbx_description
1 polymer ?
#
loop_
_entity_poly.entity_id
_entity_poly.type
_entity_poly.pdbx_seq_one_letter_code
_entity_poly.pdbx_strand_id
1 'polypeptide(L)'
;MTARAAVWSTALAMVLVAPCWAGQASIEGELKTWHKVTLSWEGPQASETGDPNPFADYRLTVTFTHPETGTTLVVPGYFAADG
;
A
#
# COMPACT_ATOMS: atom_id res chain seq x y z
N MET A 1 -13.55 -55.93 27.40
CA MET A 1 -13.87 -55.00 26.29
C MET A 1 -13.79 -53.59 26.82
N THR A 2 -12.67 -52.89 26.63
CA THR A 2 -12.50 -51.50 27.08
C THR A 2 -11.87 -50.71 25.93
N ALA A 3 -12.72 -50.01 25.18
CA ALA A 3 -12.31 -49.16 24.07
C ALA A 3 -11.75 -47.84 24.61
N ARG A 4 -10.51 -47.49 24.25
CA ARG A 4 -9.93 -46.18 24.53
C ARG A 4 -10.27 -45.27 23.36
N ALA A 5 -11.11 -44.26 23.60
CA ALA A 5 -11.40 -43.22 22.64
C ALA A 5 -10.13 -42.38 22.40
N ALA A 6 -9.65 -42.34 21.16
CA ALA A 6 -8.57 -41.45 20.74
C ALA A 6 -9.18 -40.08 20.44
N VAL A 7 -8.85 -39.09 21.26
CA VAL A 7 -9.20 -37.69 21.01
C VAL A 7 -8.22 -37.15 19.97
N TRP A 8 -8.71 -36.76 18.80
CA TRP A 8 -7.91 -36.09 17.77
C TRP A 8 -8.00 -34.57 17.98
N SER A 9 -6.97 -33.97 18.58
CA SER A 9 -6.85 -32.51 18.63
C SER A 9 -6.41 -32.00 17.25
N THR A 10 -7.34 -31.46 16.48
CA THR A 10 -7.01 -30.64 15.30
C THR A 10 -6.52 -29.28 15.78
N ALA A 11 -5.21 -29.05 15.75
CA ALA A 11 -4.64 -27.71 15.91
C ALA A 11 -4.99 -26.89 14.66
N LEU A 12 -5.89 -25.90 14.82
CA LEU A 12 -6.19 -24.93 13.77
C LEU A 12 -5.04 -23.93 13.70
N ALA A 13 -4.15 -24.09 12.72
CA ALA A 13 -3.12 -23.10 12.43
C ALA A 13 -3.77 -21.85 11.82
N MET A 14 -3.87 -20.78 12.61
CA MET A 14 -4.32 -19.47 12.13
C MET A 14 -3.19 -18.84 11.31
N VAL A 15 -3.30 -18.94 9.99
CA VAL A 15 -2.38 -18.26 9.07
C VAL A 15 -2.67 -16.76 9.12
N LEU A 16 -1.75 -15.97 9.69
CA LEU A 16 -1.78 -14.52 9.62
C LEU A 16 -1.45 -14.11 8.18
N VAL A 17 -2.47 -13.82 7.38
CA VAL A 17 -2.30 -13.13 6.10
C VAL A 17 -2.03 -11.67 6.44
N ALA A 18 -0.76 -11.27 6.43
CA ALA A 18 -0.42 -9.86 6.48
C ALA A 18 -1.03 -9.18 5.25
N PRO A 19 -1.91 -8.18 5.40
CA PRO A 19 -2.43 -7.46 4.26
C PRO A 19 -1.24 -6.82 3.54
N CYS A 20 -1.03 -7.17 2.28
CA CYS A 20 -0.20 -6.36 1.41
C CYS A 20 -1.01 -5.10 1.13
N TRP A 21 -0.58 -3.96 1.67
CA TRP A 21 -1.23 -2.67 1.42
C TRP A 21 -0.90 -2.23 0.00
N ALA A 22 -1.60 -2.79 -0.97
CA ALA A 22 -1.63 -2.32 -2.35
C ALA A 22 -2.99 -1.66 -2.58
N GLY A 23 -3.17 -0.45 -2.03
CA GLY A 23 -4.36 0.36 -2.25
C GLY A 23 -4.42 0.87 -3.69
N GLN A 24 -5.61 0.94 -4.26
CA GLN A 24 -5.83 1.66 -5.51
C GLN A 24 -5.65 3.16 -5.26
N ALA A 25 -4.97 3.87 -6.17
CA ALA A 25 -4.82 5.31 -6.08
C ALA A 25 -6.18 6.02 -6.28
N SER A 26 -6.50 7.01 -5.45
CA SER A 26 -7.49 8.01 -5.82
C SER A 26 -6.85 9.02 -6.76
N ILE A 27 -7.58 9.43 -7.80
CA ILE A 27 -7.08 10.33 -8.84
C ILE A 27 -7.99 11.54 -8.86
N GLU A 28 -7.41 12.72 -8.67
CA GLU A 28 -8.10 14.00 -8.62
C GLU A 28 -7.48 15.01 -9.58
N GLY A 29 -8.28 15.96 -10.05
CA GLY A 29 -7.87 17.01 -10.98
C GLY A 29 -8.42 16.82 -12.39
N GLU A 30 -8.14 17.79 -13.27
CA GLU A 30 -8.59 17.77 -14.65
C GLU A 30 -7.56 17.09 -15.55
N LEU A 31 -8.00 16.10 -16.34
CA LEU A 31 -7.15 15.40 -17.32
C LEU A 31 -6.95 16.25 -18.58
N LYS A 32 -6.26 17.39 -18.42
CA LYS A 32 -5.90 18.34 -19.47
C LYS A 32 -4.41 18.62 -19.43
N THR A 33 -3.84 18.98 -20.59
CA THR A 33 -2.42 19.31 -20.69
C THR A 33 -2.06 20.46 -19.74
N TRP A 34 -0.94 20.31 -19.03
CA TRP A 34 -0.40 21.29 -18.08
C TRP A 34 -1.27 21.54 -16.83
N HIS A 35 -2.27 20.72 -16.57
CA HIS A 35 -3.06 20.78 -15.33
C HIS A 35 -2.52 19.77 -14.33
N LYS A 36 -2.59 20.13 -13.04
CA LYS A 36 -2.18 19.22 -11.96
C LYS A 36 -3.17 18.06 -11.87
N VAL A 37 -2.62 16.86 -11.74
CA VAL A 37 -3.35 15.67 -11.31
C VAL A 37 -2.74 15.22 -9.99
N THR A 38 -3.58 14.93 -8.99
CA THR A 38 -3.16 14.40 -7.69
C THR A 38 -3.48 12.92 -7.64
N LEU A 39 -2.49 12.10 -7.31
CA LEU A 39 -2.67 10.68 -7.03
C LEU A 39 -2.42 10.48 -5.54
N SER A 40 -3.38 9.91 -4.83
CA SER A 40 -3.28 9.67 -3.39
C SER A 40 -3.53 8.20 -3.05
N TRP A 41 -2.86 7.74 -2.00
CA TRP A 41 -2.99 6.39 -1.47
C TRP A 41 -3.20 6.49 0.03
N GLU A 42 -4.13 5.69 0.56
CA GLU A 42 -4.29 5.55 2.01
C GLU A 42 -3.12 4.76 2.59
N GLY A 43 -2.25 5.47 3.30
CA GLY A 43 -1.08 4.92 3.99
C GLY A 43 -1.40 4.47 5.41
N PRO A 44 -0.51 3.68 6.05
CA PRO A 44 -0.70 3.26 7.44
C PRO A 44 -0.71 4.45 8.37
N GLN A 45 -1.33 4.27 9.54
CA GLN A 45 -1.19 5.20 10.64
C GLN A 45 0.29 5.31 10.99
N ALA A 46 0.81 6.53 10.89
CA ALA A 46 2.21 6.84 11.10
C ALA A 46 2.32 8.09 11.98
N SER A 47 3.47 8.25 12.62
CA SER A 47 3.78 9.42 13.44
C SER A 47 5.06 10.07 12.92
N GLU A 48 5.15 11.39 12.99
CA GLU A 48 6.34 12.14 12.56
C GLU A 48 7.61 11.73 13.32
N THR A 49 7.46 11.17 14.53
CA THR A 49 8.56 10.62 15.35
C THR A 49 8.49 9.10 15.48
N GLY A 50 7.64 8.45 14.68
CA GLY A 50 7.48 7.01 14.66
C GLY A 50 8.68 6.28 14.05
N ASP A 51 8.74 4.98 14.31
CA ASP A 51 9.64 4.04 13.66
C ASP A 51 8.76 2.94 13.01
N PRO A 52 8.60 2.93 11.68
CA PRO A 52 9.29 3.76 10.69
C PRO A 52 8.80 5.22 10.64
N ASN A 53 9.69 6.13 10.24
CA ASN A 53 9.39 7.53 10.01
C ASN A 53 8.77 7.73 8.61
N PRO A 54 7.56 8.33 8.50
CA PRO A 54 6.86 8.41 7.22
C PRO A 54 7.53 9.34 6.20
N PHE A 55 8.38 10.26 6.63
CA PHE A 55 9.09 11.18 5.74
C PHE A 55 10.46 10.65 5.31
N ALA A 56 11.14 9.90 6.18
CA ALA A 56 12.49 9.39 5.92
C ALA A 56 12.49 7.98 5.33
N ASP A 57 11.58 7.12 5.78
CA ASP A 57 11.64 5.68 5.51
C ASP A 57 10.63 5.22 4.45
N TYR A 58 9.56 5.98 4.21
CA TYR A 58 8.61 5.67 3.15
C TYR A 58 8.97 6.32 1.82
N ARG A 59 8.89 5.51 0.76
CA ARG A 59 9.16 5.93 -0.60
C ARG A 59 7.96 5.63 -1.50
N LEU A 60 7.44 6.68 -2.14
CA LEU A 60 6.49 6.56 -3.23
C LEU A 60 7.16 6.95 -4.54
N THR A 61 6.97 6.15 -5.58
CA THR A 61 7.50 6.41 -6.91
C THR A 61 6.44 6.03 -7.93
N VAL A 62 6.05 6.98 -8.78
CA VAL A 62 5.01 6.80 -9.79
C VAL A 62 5.66 6.80 -11.17
N THR A 63 5.29 5.82 -11.98
CA THR A 63 5.76 5.70 -13.36
C THR A 63 4.64 6.11 -14.30
N PHE A 64 4.86 7.18 -15.05
CA PHE A 64 3.96 7.63 -16.12
C PHE A 64 4.49 7.10 -17.44
N THR A 65 3.62 6.47 -18.23
CA THR A 65 3.96 5.98 -19.57
C THR A 65 3.02 6.59 -20.59
N HIS A 66 3.56 7.26 -21.59
CA HIS A 66 2.79 7.73 -22.73
C HIS A 66 2.61 6.57 -23.72
N PRO A 67 1.37 6.10 -23.99
CA PRO A 67 1.15 4.84 -24.69
C PRO A 67 1.59 4.87 -26.16
N GLU A 68 1.48 6.01 -26.84
CA GLU A 68 1.79 6.11 -28.27
C GLU A 68 3.30 6.20 -28.54
N THR A 69 4.03 6.94 -27.69
CA THR A 69 5.48 7.15 -27.88
C THR A 69 6.33 6.19 -27.05
N GLY A 70 5.73 5.50 -26.07
CA GLY A 70 6.46 4.68 -25.10
C GLY A 70 7.33 5.47 -24.12
N THR A 71 7.22 6.79 -24.10
CA THR A 71 8.03 7.63 -23.19
C THR A 71 7.60 7.38 -21.76
N THR A 72 8.56 7.05 -20.90
CA THR A 72 8.34 6.81 -19.48
C THR A 72 9.01 7.88 -18.63
N LEU A 73 8.28 8.38 -17.63
CA LEU A 73 8.77 9.33 -16.64
C LEU A 73 8.52 8.77 -15.24
N VAL A 74 9.55 8.82 -14.39
CA VAL A 74 9.47 8.37 -13.00
C VAL A 74 9.46 9.60 -12.11
N VAL A 75 8.38 9.75 -11.35
CA VAL A 75 8.13 10.92 -10.50
C VAL A 75 8.09 10.47 -9.03
N PRO A 76 8.95 11.03 -8.16
CA PRO A 76 8.88 10.75 -6.73
C PRO A 76 7.64 11.41 -6.12
N GLY A 77 6.97 10.69 -5.23
CA GLY A 77 5.91 11.22 -4.39
C GLY A 77 6.44 11.71 -3.04
N TYR A 78 5.51 12.12 -2.17
CA TYR A 78 5.80 12.52 -0.79
C TYR A 78 4.71 12.00 0.13
N PHE A 79 5.00 11.94 1.44
CA PHE A 79 4.00 11.63 2.46
C PHE A 79 3.18 12.88 2.77
N ALA A 80 1.87 12.81 2.60
CA ALA A 80 0.94 13.88 2.93
C ALA A 80 0.26 13.55 4.26
N ALA A 81 0.74 14.13 5.36
CA ALA A 81 0.10 14.04 6.67
C ALA A 81 -1.27 14.76 6.70
N ASP A 82 -1.93 14.77 7.84
CA ASP A 82 -3.25 15.40 8.07
C ASP A 82 -3.23 16.93 8.12
N GLY A 83 -2.03 17.55 8.10
CA GLY A 83 -1.84 19.00 7.98
C GLY A 83 -1.62 19.70 9.31
#